data_AF-A0A7H0LKI9-F1
#
_entry.id   AF-A0A7H0LKI9-F1
#
_cell.length_a   1.000
_cell.length_b   1.000
_cell.length_c   1.000
_cell.angle_alpha   90.00
_cell.angle_beta   90.00
_cell.angle_gamma   90.00
#
_symmetry.space_group_name_H-M   'P 1'
#
loop_
_entity.id
_entity.type
_entity.pdbx_description
1 polymer ?
#
loop_
_entity_poly.entity_id
_entity_poly.type
_entity_poly.pdbx_seq_one_letter_code
_entity_poly.pdbx_strand_id
1 'polypeptide(L)'
;MLFPVTAQAAEPVLGRWVTQNQKAVVEITPCGGAVCGHIVKLLPKSDAGKTMDERNSNPKLRTRPLVGLPIFLSMKADDDVWRGHLYDPQYGNTYSSVISRNPDGTLRVKGCFFIICKTQTWKPAG
;
A
#
# COMPACT_ATOMS: atom_id res chain seq x y z
N MET A 1 14.71 -38.50 -1.75
CA MET A 1 15.47 -37.38 -1.15
C MET A 1 14.48 -36.27 -0.87
N LEU A 2 14.26 -35.93 0.41
CA LEU A 2 13.39 -34.82 0.83
C LEU A 2 14.24 -33.55 0.86
N PHE A 3 13.90 -32.55 0.05
CA PHE A 3 14.47 -31.22 0.16
C PHE A 3 13.65 -30.42 1.18
N PRO A 4 14.29 -29.78 2.19
CA PRO A 4 13.57 -28.89 3.09
C PRO A 4 13.23 -27.61 2.33
N VAL A 5 11.93 -27.27 2.24
CA VAL A 5 11.50 -25.92 1.86
C VAL A 5 11.56 -25.07 3.12
N THR A 6 12.68 -24.40 3.36
CA THR A 6 12.70 -23.29 4.30
C THR A 6 12.41 -22.00 3.54
N ALA A 7 11.14 -21.82 3.19
CA ALA A 7 10.62 -20.49 2.88
C ALA A 7 10.34 -19.80 4.22
N GLN A 8 11.36 -19.17 4.80
CA GLN A 8 11.12 -18.09 5.77
C GLN A 8 10.62 -16.89 4.95
N ALA A 9 9.42 -17.01 4.38
CA ALA A 9 8.74 -15.86 3.82
C ALA A 9 8.38 -14.99 5.01
N ALA A 10 8.96 -13.79 5.11
CA ALA A 10 8.41 -12.72 5.93
C ALA A 10 6.88 -12.79 5.84
N GLU A 11 6.18 -12.76 6.99
CA GLU A 11 4.73 -12.95 7.00
C GLU A 11 4.11 -12.13 5.88
N PRO A 12 3.43 -12.77 4.90
CA PRO A 12 3.16 -12.11 3.64
C PRO A 12 2.33 -10.86 3.93
N VAL A 13 2.80 -9.72 3.41
CA VAL A 13 2.07 -8.45 3.41
C VAL A 13 0.82 -8.48 2.52
N LEU A 14 0.60 -9.61 1.84
CA LEU A 14 -0.58 -9.91 1.05
C LEU A 14 -1.85 -9.84 1.89
N GLY A 15 -2.95 -9.52 1.22
CA GLY A 15 -4.28 -9.44 1.83
C GLY A 15 -4.82 -8.01 1.85
N ARG A 16 -5.89 -7.81 2.63
CA ARG A 16 -6.64 -6.55 2.66
C ARG A 16 -6.36 -5.79 3.94
N TRP A 17 -6.18 -4.49 3.80
CA TRP A 17 -5.71 -3.62 4.86
C TRP A 17 -6.53 -2.32 4.93
N VAL A 18 -7.00 -1.97 6.11
CA VAL A 18 -7.62 -0.68 6.41
C VAL A 18 -6.51 0.32 6.72
N THR A 19 -6.48 1.43 5.98
CA THR A 19 -5.51 2.51 6.23
C THR A 19 -5.68 3.10 7.64
N GLN A 20 -4.61 3.66 8.23
CA GLN A 20 -4.64 4.14 9.63
C GLN A 20 -5.78 5.12 9.90
N ASN A 21 -6.05 6.01 8.95
CA ASN A 21 -7.11 7.02 9.06
C ASN A 21 -8.49 6.50 8.61
N GLN A 22 -8.60 5.19 8.35
CA GLN A 22 -9.80 4.49 7.90
C GLN A 22 -10.43 5.15 6.66
N LYS A 23 -9.61 5.60 5.72
CA LYS A 23 -10.08 6.22 4.47
C LYS A 23 -10.33 5.20 3.36
N ALA A 24 -9.62 4.09 3.37
CA ALA A 24 -9.72 3.08 2.34
C ALA A 24 -9.38 1.69 2.86
N VAL A 25 -9.86 0.68 2.14
CA VAL A 25 -9.34 -0.68 2.17
C VAL A 25 -8.46 -0.85 0.94
N VAL A 26 -7.26 -1.36 1.15
CA VAL A 26 -6.25 -1.62 0.12
C VAL A 26 -6.01 -3.11 0.08
N GLU A 27 -6.04 -3.71 -1.09
CA GLU A 27 -5.63 -5.09 -1.29
C GLU A 27 -4.22 -5.14 -1.84
N ILE A 28 -3.35 -5.93 -1.21
CA ILE A 28 -1.99 -6.22 -1.65
C ILE A 28 -1.97 -7.63 -2.26
N THR A 29 -1.52 -7.72 -3.51
CA THR A 29 -1.42 -8.97 -4.28
C THR A 29 -0.03 -9.09 -4.94
N PRO A 30 0.40 -10.32 -5.29
CA PRO A 30 1.57 -10.49 -6.14
C PRO A 30 1.38 -9.80 -7.49
N CYS A 31 2.43 -9.15 -8.00
CA CYS A 31 2.47 -8.55 -9.33
C CYS A 31 3.85 -8.78 -9.97
N GLY A 32 3.94 -9.77 -10.86
CA GLY A 32 5.24 -10.22 -11.37
C GLY A 32 6.17 -10.64 -10.22
N GLY A 33 7.42 -10.16 -10.22
CA GLY A 33 8.41 -10.41 -9.17
C GLY A 33 8.35 -9.46 -7.96
N ALA A 34 7.21 -8.83 -7.71
CA ALA A 34 6.97 -7.88 -6.63
C ALA A 34 5.58 -8.11 -6.01
N VAL A 35 5.23 -7.30 -5.01
CA VAL A 35 3.83 -7.10 -4.60
C VAL A 35 3.36 -5.70 -4.98
N CYS A 36 2.10 -5.60 -5.33
CA CYS A 36 1.43 -4.35 -5.67
C CYS A 36 0.18 -4.24 -4.83
N GLY A 37 -0.39 -3.05 -4.75
CA GLY A 37 -1.62 -2.86 -4.02
C GLY A 37 -2.48 -1.76 -4.59
N HIS A 38 -3.79 -1.97 -4.50
CA HIS A 38 -4.78 -1.07 -5.07
C HIS A 38 -5.94 -0.87 -4.09
N ILE A 39 -6.62 0.27 -4.21
CA ILE A 39 -7.77 0.59 -3.37
C ILE A 39 -8.97 -0.27 -3.82
N VAL A 40 -9.49 -1.10 -2.93
CA VAL A 40 -10.67 -1.95 -3.20
C VAL A 40 -11.96 -1.37 -2.64
N LYS A 41 -11.88 -0.44 -1.69
CA LYS A 41 -13.05 0.21 -1.09
C LYS A 41 -12.67 1.55 -0.49
N LEU A 42 -13.49 2.58 -0.75
CA LEU A 42 -13.46 3.82 0.02
C LEU A 42 -14.33 3.66 1.27
N LEU A 43 -13.85 4.17 2.41
CA LEU A 43 -14.55 4.10 3.68
C LEU A 43 -15.20 5.45 4.00
N PRO A 44 -16.23 5.53 4.86
CA PRO A 44 -16.95 6.79 5.12
C PRO A 44 -16.08 7.97 5.58
N LYS A 45 -14.90 7.70 6.16
CA LYS A 45 -13.92 8.74 6.54
C LYS A 45 -13.01 9.21 5.39
N SER A 46 -13.12 8.63 4.20
CA SER A 46 -12.58 9.25 2.99
C SER A 46 -13.28 10.59 2.79
N ASP A 47 -12.53 11.65 2.47
CA ASP A 47 -13.05 13.02 2.28
C ASP A 47 -14.38 12.96 1.49
N ALA A 48 -15.49 13.14 2.21
CA ALA A 48 -16.82 12.57 1.92
C ALA A 48 -17.39 12.94 0.54
N GLY A 49 -17.05 12.15 -0.48
CA GLY A 49 -17.56 12.29 -1.84
C GLY A 49 -16.51 12.24 -2.94
N LYS A 50 -15.21 12.28 -2.61
CA LYS A 50 -14.16 12.16 -3.62
C LYS A 50 -14.05 10.72 -4.10
N THR A 51 -14.42 10.51 -5.35
CA THR A 51 -14.33 9.21 -6.03
C THR A 51 -13.25 9.17 -7.10
N MET A 52 -12.65 10.32 -7.41
CA MET A 52 -11.65 10.50 -8.45
C MET A 52 -10.31 11.00 -7.91
N ASP A 53 -9.24 10.79 -8.66
CA ASP A 53 -7.87 11.19 -8.34
C ASP A 53 -7.60 12.69 -8.58
N GLU A 54 -8.51 13.56 -8.13
CA GLU A 54 -8.57 14.99 -8.47
C GLU A 54 -7.29 15.78 -8.14
N ARG A 55 -6.51 15.30 -7.17
CA ARG A 55 -5.29 15.97 -6.70
C ARG A 55 -4.03 15.53 -7.44
N ASN A 56 -4.13 14.63 -8.42
CA ASN A 56 -2.98 14.17 -9.17
C ASN A 56 -2.17 15.35 -9.76
N SER A 57 -0.86 15.32 -9.58
CA SER A 57 0.05 16.33 -10.14
C SER A 57 -0.01 16.38 -11.67
N ASN A 58 -0.30 15.26 -12.34
CA ASN A 58 -0.61 15.21 -13.76
C ASN A 58 -2.13 15.41 -13.99
N PRO A 59 -2.56 16.53 -14.62
CA PRO A 59 -3.97 16.81 -14.85
C PRO A 59 -4.72 15.72 -15.63
N LYS A 60 -4.02 15.00 -16.53
CA LYS A 60 -4.64 13.94 -17.35
C LYS A 60 -5.08 12.72 -16.55
N LEU A 61 -4.53 12.54 -15.35
CA LEU A 61 -4.86 11.41 -14.47
C LEU A 61 -5.98 11.75 -13.48
N ARG A 62 -6.43 13.01 -13.40
CA ARG A 62 -7.39 13.46 -12.37
C ARG A 62 -8.80 12.89 -12.52
N THR A 63 -9.11 12.32 -13.67
CA THR A 63 -10.41 11.74 -14.00
C THR A 63 -10.51 10.24 -13.74
N ARG A 64 -9.43 9.60 -13.27
CA ARG A 64 -9.46 8.17 -12.95
C ARG A 64 -10.08 7.92 -11.58
N PRO A 65 -10.84 6.82 -11.41
CA PRO A 65 -11.45 6.48 -10.14
C PRO A 65 -10.40 6.11 -9.08
N LEU A 66 -10.72 6.41 -7.82
CA LEU A 66 -9.92 5.98 -6.67
C LEU A 66 -10.07 4.49 -6.40
N VAL A 67 -11.24 3.91 -6.61
CA VAL A 67 -11.39 2.44 -6.54
C VAL A 67 -10.71 1.82 -7.76
N GLY A 68 -9.89 0.79 -7.54
CA GLY A 68 -9.01 0.18 -8.53
C GLY A 68 -7.68 0.91 -8.70
N LEU A 69 -7.49 2.07 -8.07
CA LEU A 69 -6.28 2.85 -8.20
C LEU A 69 -5.07 2.11 -7.61
N PRO A 70 -4.01 1.87 -8.39
CA PRO A 70 -2.76 1.33 -7.87
C PRO A 70 -2.09 2.36 -6.97
N ILE A 71 -1.79 1.97 -5.73
CA ILE A 71 -1.10 2.82 -4.76
C ILE A 71 0.24 2.24 -4.32
N PHE A 72 0.37 0.92 -4.15
CA PHE A 72 1.68 0.29 -3.95
C PHE A 72 2.21 -0.17 -5.30
N LEU A 73 3.37 0.37 -5.67
CA LEU A 73 3.98 0.20 -6.98
C LEU A 73 5.32 -0.53 -6.82
N SER A 74 5.42 -1.72 -7.41
CA SER A 74 6.65 -2.51 -7.49
C SER A 74 7.36 -2.71 -6.15
N MET A 75 6.63 -3.17 -5.13
CA MET A 75 7.19 -3.43 -3.80
C MET A 75 7.96 -4.76 -3.84
N LYS A 76 9.28 -4.70 -3.94
CA LYS A 76 10.17 -5.87 -3.98
C LYS A 76 10.59 -6.29 -2.59
N ALA A 77 10.68 -7.59 -2.36
CA ALA A 77 11.20 -8.13 -1.11
C ALA A 77 12.66 -7.69 -0.91
N ASP A 78 13.00 -7.34 0.32
CA ASP A 78 14.32 -6.98 0.82
C ASP A 78 14.39 -7.43 2.29
N ASP A 79 14.94 -8.62 2.52
CA ASP A 79 14.90 -9.33 3.80
C ASP A 79 13.47 -9.40 4.38
N ASP A 80 13.25 -8.82 5.57
CA ASP A 80 11.98 -8.82 6.29
C ASP A 80 11.02 -7.70 5.86
N VAL A 81 11.38 -6.92 4.85
CA VAL A 81 10.58 -5.79 4.36
C VAL A 81 10.33 -5.88 2.85
N TRP A 82 9.43 -5.04 2.37
CA TRP A 82 9.26 -4.79 0.94
C TRP A 82 9.48 -3.31 0.65
N ARG A 83 10.23 -3.02 -0.42
CA ARG A 83 10.56 -1.65 -0.84
C ARG A 83 10.07 -1.38 -2.24
N GLY A 84 9.56 -0.17 -2.44
CA GLY A 84 9.07 0.29 -3.72
C GLY A 84 8.53 1.70 -3.58
N HIS A 85 7.37 1.96 -4.17
CA HIS A 85 6.75 3.27 -4.11
C HIS A 85 5.29 3.22 -3.64
N LEU A 86 4.88 4.28 -2.96
CA LEU A 86 3.51 4.52 -2.52
C LEU A 86 2.99 5.80 -3.17
N TYR A 87 1.94 5.68 -4.00
CA TYR A 87 1.16 6.83 -4.47
C TYR A 87 0.08 7.21 -3.44
N ASP A 88 0.03 8.47 -3.01
CA ASP A 88 -1.03 8.99 -2.16
C ASP A 88 -1.96 9.93 -2.94
N PRO A 89 -3.19 9.50 -3.28
CA PRO A 89 -4.15 10.35 -4.00
C PRO A 89 -4.61 11.55 -3.17
N GLN A 90 -4.40 11.57 -1.85
CA GLN A 90 -4.74 12.74 -1.03
C GLN A 90 -3.81 13.91 -1.28
N TYR A 91 -2.57 13.66 -1.71
CA TYR A 91 -1.58 14.69 -1.99
C TYR A 91 -1.13 14.71 -3.46
N GLY A 92 -1.53 13.71 -4.26
CA GLY A 92 -1.22 13.64 -5.68
C GLY A 92 0.23 13.25 -5.98
N ASN A 93 0.94 12.69 -5.00
CA ASN A 93 2.39 12.46 -5.05
C ASN A 93 2.74 11.00 -4.80
N THR A 94 3.91 10.62 -5.31
CA THR A 94 4.52 9.29 -5.10
C THR A 94 5.71 9.41 -4.16
N TYR A 95 5.80 8.50 -3.20
CA TYR A 95 6.82 8.44 -2.17
C TYR A 95 7.63 7.15 -2.30
N SER A 96 8.91 7.18 -1.93
CA SER A 96 9.63 5.94 -1.64
C SER A 96 8.98 5.28 -0.43
N SER A 97 8.75 3.98 -0.48
CA SER A 97 8.00 3.28 0.55
C SER A 97 8.67 1.99 1.00
N VAL A 98 8.48 1.69 2.28
CA VAL A 98 8.85 0.43 2.91
C VAL A 98 7.63 -0.10 3.65
N ILE A 99 7.27 -1.36 3.42
CA ILE A 99 6.21 -2.05 4.16
C ILE A 99 6.76 -3.28 4.87
N SER A 100 6.21 -3.59 6.04
CA SER A 100 6.55 -4.78 6.82
C SER A 100 5.37 -5.18 7.69
N ARG A 101 5.33 -6.45 8.10
CA ARG A 101 4.38 -6.93 9.10
C ARG A 101 4.89 -6.58 10.50
N ASN A 102 4.00 -6.18 11.40
CA ASN A 102 4.28 -6.07 12.84
C ASN A 102 3.93 -7.41 13.53
N PRO A 103 4.50 -7.70 14.71
CA PRO A 103 4.20 -8.92 15.47
C PRO A 103 2.73 -9.09 15.88
N ASP A 104 1.97 -7.99 15.98
CA ASP A 104 0.54 -7.99 16.28
C ASP A 104 -0.34 -8.26 15.03
N GLY A 105 0.30 -8.58 13.89
CA GLY A 105 -0.35 -8.85 12.62
C GLY A 105 -0.75 -7.59 11.84
N THR A 106 -0.50 -6.38 12.34
CA THR A 106 -0.73 -5.13 11.59
C THR A 106 0.32 -4.90 10.52
N LEU A 107 0.00 -4.05 9.53
CA LEU A 107 0.94 -3.67 8.47
C LEU A 107 1.54 -2.30 8.79
N ARG A 108 2.86 -2.24 8.88
CA ARG A 108 3.60 -0.98 8.96
C ARG A 108 3.84 -0.46 7.55
N VAL A 109 3.44 0.77 7.28
CA VAL A 109 3.61 1.44 5.98
C VAL A 109 4.39 2.74 6.19
N LYS A 110 5.63 2.79 5.72
CA LYS A 110 6.47 3.99 5.76
C LYS A 110 6.54 4.60 4.36
N GLY A 111 6.30 5.91 4.26
CA GLY A 111 6.50 6.70 3.05
C GLY A 111 7.48 7.85 3.32
N CYS A 112 8.42 8.09 2.42
CA CYS A 112 9.42 9.14 2.53
C CYS A 112 9.41 10.05 1.29
N PHE A 113 9.50 11.35 1.54
CA PHE A 113 9.78 12.37 0.53
C PHE A 113 11.12 13.03 0.89
N PHE A 114 12.16 12.74 0.12
CA PHE A 114 13.55 13.05 0.48
C PHE A 114 13.88 12.57 1.90
N ILE A 115 14.25 13.48 2.81
CA ILE A 115 14.62 13.17 4.20
C ILE A 115 13.43 13.06 5.16
N ILE A 116 12.22 13.47 4.73
CA ILE A 116 11.04 13.50 5.60
C ILE A 116 10.25 12.22 5.40
N CYS A 117 10.09 11.43 6.46
CA CYS A 117 9.32 10.19 6.44
C CYS A 117 8.11 10.25 7.37
N LYS A 118 7.02 9.60 6.95
CA LYS A 118 5.86 9.32 7.80
C LYS A 118 5.61 7.82 7.82
N THR A 119 5.18 7.31 8.96
CA THR A 119 4.80 5.91 9.13
C THR A 119 3.32 5.84 9.50
N GLN A 120 2.63 4.87 8.93
CA GLN A 120 1.29 4.48 9.32
C GLN A 120 1.25 3.02 9.77
N THR A 121 0.31 2.71 10.65
CA THR A 121 -0.04 1.33 11.01
C THR A 121 -1.43 1.02 10.46
N TRP A 122 -1.50 0.08 9.53
CA TRP A 122 -2.73 -0.36 8.89
C TRP A 122 -3.22 -1.64 9.53
N LYS A 123 -4.52 -1.73 9.74
CA LYS A 123 -5.15 -2.90 10.36
C LYS A 123 -5.59 -3.89 9.29
N PRO A 124 -5.56 -5.21 9.54
CA PRO A 124 -6.20 -6.17 8.65
C PRO A 124 -7.66 -5.77 8.42
N ALA A 125 -8.12 -5.83 7.17
CA ALA A 125 -9.54 -5.79 6.86
C ALA A 125 -10.06 -7.21 7.07
N GLY A 126 -10.75 -7.43 8.19
CA GLY A 126 -11.40 -8.70 8.51
C GLY A 126 -12.45 -9.10 7.49
#